data_AF-A0A963LVY1-F1
#
_entry.id   AF-A0A963LVY1-F1
#
_cell.length_a   1.000
_cell.length_b   1.000
_cell.length_c   1.000
_cell.angle_alpha   90.00
_cell.angle_beta   90.00
_cell.angle_gamma   90.00
#
_symmetry.space_group_name_H-M   'P 1'
#
loop_
_entity.id
_entity.type
_entity.pdbx_description
1 polymer ?
#
loop_
_entity_poly.entity_id
_entity_poly.type
_entity_poly.pdbx_seq_one_letter_code
_entity_poly.pdbx_strand_id
1 'polypeptide(L)' 'VLHVDRLVLHGIDRTDAQALSAGLQAELQRLLSVPGAATTMVAAGNQLRVRSAPVTLAPGGGMQAGQAIAGGIVKGAAR' A
#
# COMPACT_ATOMS: atom_id res chain seq x y z
N VAL A 1 0.20 -1.81 -15.18
CA VAL A 1 -0.26 -0.64 -14.39
C VAL A 1 -1.05 -1.18 -13.20
N LEU A 2 -0.90 -0.59 -12.01
CA LEU A 2 -1.67 -0.95 -10.82
C LEU A 2 -2.82 0.04 -10.64
N HIS A 3 -4.05 -0.46 -10.50
CA HIS A 3 -5.23 0.35 -10.19
C HIS A 3 -5.78 -0.06 -8.82
N VAL A 4 -6.12 0.95 -8.01
CA VAL A 4 -6.77 0.77 -6.71
C VAL A 4 -8.02 1.65 -6.72
N ASP A 5 -9.20 1.04 -6.88
CA ASP A 5 -10.46 1.78 -6.99
C ASP A 5 -10.86 2.47 -5.68
N ARG A 6 -10.54 1.83 -4.55
CA ARG A 6 -10.87 2.34 -3.22
C ARG A 6 -9.86 1.87 -2.18
N LEU A 7 -9.30 2.83 -1.45
CA LEU A 7 -8.51 2.58 -0.25
C LEU A 7 -9.33 2.99 0.98
N VAL A 8 -9.76 2.00 1.78
CA VAL A 8 -10.51 2.25 3.02
C VAL A 8 -9.55 2.13 4.20
N LEU A 9 -9.35 3.24 4.90
CA LEU A 9 -8.48 3.32 6.09
C LEU A 9 -9.33 3.65 7.31
N HIS A 10 -9.06 2.97 8.42
CA HIS A 10 -9.69 3.24 9.71
C HIS A 10 -8.63 3.77 10.67
N GLY A 11 -8.95 4.81 11.43
CA GLY A 11 -8.03 5.39 12.42
C GLY A 11 -6.93 6.30 11.84
N ILE A 12 -7.08 6.75 10.59
CA ILE A 12 -6.21 7.76 9.97
C ILE A 12 -6.92 9.12 10.02
N ASP A 13 -6.22 10.14 10.51
CA ASP A 13 -6.72 11.51 10.45
C ASP A 13 -6.74 11.98 8.98
N ARG A 14 -7.80 12.69 8.59
CA ARG A 14 -7.95 13.22 7.23
C ARG A 14 -6.83 14.21 6.88
N THR A 15 -6.26 14.88 7.88
CA THR A 15 -5.10 15.78 7.72
C THR A 15 -3.84 15.04 7.23
N ASP A 16 -3.67 13.77 7.58
CA ASP A 16 -2.54 12.93 7.16
C ASP A 16 -2.71 12.34 5.74
N ALA A 17 -3.90 12.49 5.12
CA ALA A 17 -4.23 11.79 3.89
C ALA A 17 -3.29 12.11 2.72
N GLN A 18 -2.82 13.37 2.60
CA GLN A 18 -1.87 13.74 1.55
C GLN A 18 -0.49 13.12 1.79
N ALA A 19 0.03 13.21 3.02
CA ALA A 19 1.31 12.61 3.39
C ALA A 19 1.28 11.09 3.20
N LEU A 20 0.14 10.46 3.52
CA LEU A 20 -0.10 9.04 3.29
C LEU A 20 -0.10 8.67 1.82
N SER A 21 -0.84 9.41 0.99
CA SER A 21 -0.86 9.17 -0.45
C SER A 21 0.54 9.29 -1.05
N ALA A 22 1.32 10.29 -0.63
CA ALA A 22 2.70 10.48 -1.09
C ALA A 22 3.60 9.31 -0.69
N GLY A 23 3.57 8.90 0.58
CA GLY A 23 4.36 7.76 1.08
C GLY A 23 3.96 6.44 0.41
N LEU A 24 2.66 6.23 0.19
CA LEU A 24 2.13 5.06 -0.49
C LEU A 24 2.61 4.97 -1.94
N GLN A 25 2.51 6.07 -2.70
CA GLN A 25 2.94 6.10 -4.09
C GLN A 25 4.45 5.89 -4.23
N ALA A 26 5.25 6.59 -3.41
CA ALA A 26 6.70 6.46 -3.42
C ALA A 26 7.15 5.03 -3.12
N GLU A 27 6.55 4.40 -2.10
CA GLU A 27 6.92 3.04 -1.72
C GLU A 27 6.41 1.99 -2.72
N LEU A 28 5.23 2.16 -3.30
CA LEU A 28 4.77 1.28 -4.39
C LEU A 28 5.69 1.38 -5.60
N GLN A 29 6.12 2.58 -6.00
CA GLN A 29 7.09 2.72 -7.09
C GLN A 29 8.41 2.00 -6.77
N ARG A 30 8.91 2.13 -5.53
CA ARG A 30 10.12 1.46 -5.08
C ARG A 30 9.97 -0.06 -5.04
N LEU A 31 8.84 -0.58 -4.56
CA LEU A 31 8.61 -2.02 -4.45
C LEU A 31 8.38 -2.66 -5.82
N LEU A 32 7.68 -1.97 -6.72
CA LEU A 32 7.37 -2.48 -8.06
C LEU A 32 8.52 -2.34 -9.04
N SER A 33 9.53 -1.53 -8.73
CA SER A 33 10.79 -1.53 -9.47
C SER A 33 11.70 -2.71 -9.08
N VAL A 34 11.40 -3.43 -7.99
CA VAL A 34 12.12 -4.65 -7.62
C VAL A 34 11.75 -5.78 -8.59
N PRO A 35 12.74 -6.41 -9.25
CA PRO A 35 12.50 -7.55 -10.13
C PRO A 35 11.74 -8.66 -9.41
N GLY A 36 10.69 -9.17 -10.04
CA GLY A 36 9.86 -10.26 -9.50
C GLY A 36 8.66 -9.80 -8.67
N ALA A 37 8.70 -8.65 -8.00
CA ALA A 37 7.55 -8.16 -7.21
C ALA A 37 6.34 -7.84 -8.10
N ALA A 38 6.58 -7.19 -9.24
CA ALA A 38 5.54 -6.94 -10.24
C ALA A 38 5.01 -8.25 -10.83
N THR A 39 5.88 -9.24 -11.07
CA THR A 39 5.50 -10.55 -11.60
C THR A 39 4.56 -11.29 -10.65
N THR A 40 4.83 -11.23 -9.34
CA THR A 40 3.97 -11.82 -8.31
C THR A 40 2.58 -11.17 -8.29
N MET A 41 2.50 -9.84 -8.39
CA MET A 41 1.19 -9.18 -8.48
C MET A 41 0.43 -9.51 -9.77
N VAL A 42 1.15 -9.63 -10.90
CA VAL A 42 0.53 -10.03 -12.17
C VAL A 42 -0.02 -11.45 -12.07
N ALA A 43 0.71 -12.37 -11.45
CA ALA A 43 0.26 -13.74 -11.21
C ALA A 43 -0.98 -13.81 -10.30
N ALA A 44 -1.09 -12.90 -9.33
CA ALA A 44 -2.26 -12.77 -8.46
C ALA A 44 -3.52 -12.30 -9.19
N GLY A 45 -3.36 -11.63 -10.34
CA GLY A 45 -4.47 -11.15 -11.16
C GLY A 45 -5.37 -10.14 -10.45
N ASN A 46 -6.64 -10.08 -10.86
CA ASN A 46 -7.61 -9.16 -10.29
C ASN A 46 -8.10 -9.66 -8.93
N GLN A 47 -7.85 -8.89 -7.88
CA GLN A 47 -8.26 -9.21 -6.52
C GLN A 47 -9.45 -8.33 -6.11
N LEU A 48 -10.55 -8.95 -5.68
CA LEU A 48 -11.72 -8.22 -5.17
C LEU A 48 -11.40 -7.46 -3.87
N ARG A 49 -10.47 -7.99 -3.07
CA ARG A 49 -10.06 -7.38 -1.81
C ARG A 49 -8.70 -7.90 -1.37
N VAL A 50 -7.77 -6.99 -1.12
CA VAL A 50 -6.49 -7.28 -0.48
C VAL A 50 -6.56 -6.86 0.99
N ARG A 51 -6.21 -7.77 1.92
CA ARG A 51 -6.08 -7.46 3.34
C ARG A 51 -4.61 -7.23 3.65
N SER A 52 -4.23 -5.99 3.97
CA SER A 52 -2.93 -5.73 4.60
C SER A 52 -2.96 -6.20 6.06
N ALA A 53 -1.80 -6.62 6.57
CA ALA A 53 -1.63 -6.87 8.01
C ALA A 53 -1.85 -5.56 8.79
N PRO A 54 -2.15 -5.62 10.11
CA PRO A 54 -2.24 -4.44 10.94
C PRO A 54 -1.00 -3.55 10.79
N VAL A 55 -1.22 -2.25 10.60
CA VAL A 55 -0.15 -1.27 10.46
C VAL A 55 -0.08 -0.47 11.75
N THR A 56 1.08 -0.44 12.39
CA THR A 56 1.33 0.44 13.55
C THR A 56 1.69 1.83 13.04
N LEU A 57 1.00 2.83 13.58
CA LEU A 57 1.15 4.22 13.17
C LEU A 57 1.75 5.03 14.31
N ALA A 58 2.82 5.76 14.03
CA ALA A 58 3.28 6.83 14.91
C ALA A 58 2.41 8.09 14.69
N PRO A 59 2.15 8.90 15.74
CA PRO A 59 1.43 10.17 15.60
C PRO A 59 2.12 11.11 14.58
N GLY A 60 1.35 11.73 13.69
CA GLY A 60 1.87 12.58 12.59
C GLY A 60 2.61 11.80 11.49
N GLY A 61 2.50 10.47 11.49
CA GLY A 61 3.24 9.56 10.63
C GLY A 61 2.57 9.23 9.31
N GLY A 62 1.78 10.12 8.70
CA GLY A 62 1.06 9.84 7.44
C GLY A 62 1.94 9.22 6.36
N MET A 63 3.16 9.72 6.15
CA MET A 63 4.11 9.16 5.18
C MET A 63 4.53 7.72 5.52
N GLN A 64 4.84 7.44 6.79
CA GLN A 64 5.21 6.09 7.25
C GLN A 64 4.02 5.12 7.16
N ALA A 65 2.82 5.62 7.39
CA ALA A 65 1.58 4.89 7.17
C ALA A 65 1.47 4.42 5.71
N GLY A 66 1.69 5.34 4.77
CA GLY A 66 1.67 5.05 3.34
C GLY A 66 2.67 3.97 2.94
N GLN A 67 3.90 4.06 3.44
CA GLN A 67 4.95 3.06 3.21
C GLN A 67 4.56 1.68 3.75
N ALA A 68 4.06 1.61 4.97
CA ALA A 68 3.65 0.35 5.58
C ALA A 68 2.46 -0.30 4.85
N ILE A 69 1.48 0.51 4.41
CA ILE A 69 0.35 0.06 3.60
C ILE A 69 0.83 -0.50 2.25
N ALA A 70 1.76 0.18 1.56
CA ALA A 70 2.33 -0.28 0.30
C ALA A 70 2.93 -1.69 0.42
N GLY A 71 3.73 -1.91 1.46
CA GLY A 71 4.30 -3.22 1.75
C GLY A 71 3.23 -4.28 2.02
N GLY A 72 2.15 -3.91 2.70
CA GLY A 72 1.00 -4.78 2.94
C GLY A 72 0.25 -5.17 1.66
N ILE A 73 0.09 -4.24 0.70
CA ILE A 73 -0.57 -4.51 -0.58
C ILE A 73 0.24 -5.52 -1.39
N VAL A 74 1.55 -5.28 -1.55
CA VAL A 74 2.42 -6.16 -2.36
C VAL A 74 2.49 -7.57 -1.75
N LYS A 75 2.62 -7.67 -0.42
CA LYS A 75 2.63 -8.98 0.27
C LYS A 75 1.28 -9.67 0.25
N GLY A 76 0.19 -8.92 0.40
CA GLY A 76 -1.17 -9.44 0.39
C GLY A 76 -1.59 -9.96 -0.99
N ALA A 77 -1.07 -9.39 -2.07
CA ALA A 77 -1.26 -9.90 -3.43
C ALA A 77 -0.48 -11.21 -3.68
N ALA A 78 0.62 -11.45 -2.96
CA ALA A 78 1.45 -12.65 -3.13
C ALA A 78 0.88 -13.92 -2.47
N ARG A 79 -0.30 -13.84 -1.85
CA ARG A 79 -0.88 -14.89 -0.99
C ARG A 79 -2.22 -15.34 -1.51
#